data_AF-A0A1A5DBJ5-F1
#
_entry.id   AF-A0A1A5DBJ5-F1
#
_cell.length_a   1.000
_cell.length_b   1.000
_cell.length_c   1.000
_cell.angle_alpha   90.00
_cell.angle_beta   90.00
_cell.angle_gamma   90.00
#
_symmetry.space_group_name_H-M   'P 1'
#
loop_
_entity.id
_entity.type
_entity.pdbx_description
1 polymer ?
#
loop_
_entity_poly.entity_id
_entity_poly.type
_entity_poly.pdbx_seq_one_letter_code
_entity_poly.pdbx_strand_id
1 'polypeptide(L)'
;MARAGILYSQVAQAAAALAAAGTNPTVDTVRVALGGTGSKSTIAPMLKQWKAEHEGQVVAASTGLPADLLEAVRAVHQRLEAAAQVQVEQLRAAHEQARQEAAQKLEAEHAAGRQLRAEHEAMATELAQAKAALALERDERQHAAVTIAALRAKSDGLTQRLADRGDDVTLLADQLAQARRQFEHFLEKAAEQRQSDRQAADARIAGLERELGTARGYLQEHREALAALRGENCASFRLARPAGMRFLTTSWSKRFFNAGRSLRAATTIQGVEHMHRVRKEQFDLCDLATQGRTMLEIWAAVLRA
;
A
#
# COMPACT_ATOMS: atom_id res chain seq x y z
N MET A 1 -56.07 -132.94 -51.82
CA MET A 1 -54.80 -133.40 -51.22
C MET A 1 -54.45 -132.47 -50.06
N ALA A 2 -54.43 -132.96 -48.83
CA ALA A 2 -54.03 -132.16 -47.67
C ALA A 2 -52.52 -131.86 -47.78
N ARG A 3 -52.15 -130.59 -47.97
CA ARG A 3 -50.74 -130.18 -47.95
C ARG A 3 -50.25 -130.21 -46.50
N ALA A 4 -49.13 -130.89 -46.26
CA ALA A 4 -48.46 -130.89 -44.97
C ALA A 4 -48.18 -129.44 -44.52
N GLY A 5 -48.65 -129.08 -43.32
CA GLY A 5 -48.34 -127.79 -42.71
C GLY A 5 -46.86 -127.66 -42.39
N ILE A 6 -46.36 -126.43 -42.33
CA ILE A 6 -44.96 -126.14 -41.99
C ILE A 6 -44.74 -126.35 -40.50
N LEU A 7 -43.61 -126.97 -40.16
CA LEU A 7 -43.20 -127.21 -38.78
C LEU A 7 -42.26 -126.12 -38.26
N TYR A 8 -42.32 -125.87 -36.95
CA TYR A 8 -41.42 -124.93 -36.26
C TYR A 8 -39.94 -125.23 -36.52
N SER A 9 -39.55 -126.51 -36.54
CA SER A 9 -38.16 -126.93 -36.79
C SER A 9 -37.63 -126.48 -38.14
N GLN A 10 -38.47 -126.47 -39.18
CA GLN A 10 -38.10 -125.99 -40.52
C GLN A 10 -37.88 -124.48 -40.51
N VAL A 11 -38.77 -123.73 -39.86
CA VAL A 11 -38.65 -122.27 -39.71
C VAL A 11 -37.41 -121.91 -38.90
N ALA A 12 -37.14 -122.64 -37.81
CA ALA A 12 -35.96 -122.45 -36.97
C ALA A 12 -34.65 -122.75 -37.72
N GLN A 13 -34.60 -123.83 -38.50
CA GLN A 13 -33.41 -124.20 -39.29
C GLN A 13 -33.14 -123.18 -40.42
N ALA A 14 -34.18 -122.73 -41.12
CA ALA A 14 -34.06 -121.70 -42.15
C ALA A 14 -33.63 -120.34 -41.55
N ALA A 15 -34.17 -119.96 -40.39
CA ALA A 15 -33.77 -118.75 -39.68
C ALA A 15 -32.32 -118.82 -39.17
N ALA A 16 -31.90 -119.98 -38.63
CA ALA A 16 -30.53 -120.22 -38.21
C ALA A 16 -29.53 -120.19 -39.37
N ALA A 17 -29.88 -120.77 -40.53
CA ALA A 17 -29.05 -120.72 -41.73
C ALA A 17 -28.87 -119.29 -42.26
N LEU A 18 -29.95 -118.47 -42.24
CA LEU A 18 -29.90 -117.06 -42.63
C LEU A 18 -29.05 -116.22 -41.66
N ALA A 19 -29.18 -116.47 -40.35
CA ALA A 19 -28.37 -115.81 -39.33
C ALA A 19 -26.88 -116.17 -39.44
N ALA A 20 -26.55 -117.45 -39.70
CA ALA A 20 -25.18 -117.90 -39.96
C ALA A 20 -24.59 -117.29 -41.25
N ALA A 21 -25.44 -117.01 -42.25
CA ALA A 21 -25.07 -116.29 -43.46
C ALA A 21 -25.03 -114.75 -43.28
N GLY A 22 -25.13 -114.23 -42.05
CA GLY A 22 -25.05 -112.80 -41.74
C GLY A 22 -26.26 -111.98 -42.23
N THR A 23 -27.34 -112.63 -42.66
CA THR A 23 -28.54 -111.95 -43.16
C THR A 23 -29.64 -111.96 -42.09
N ASN A 24 -30.21 -110.79 -41.77
CA ASN A 24 -31.26 -110.69 -40.75
C ASN A 24 -32.50 -111.54 -41.16
N PRO A 25 -32.88 -112.58 -40.39
CA PRO A 25 -33.99 -113.43 -40.72
C PRO A 25 -35.30 -112.64 -40.55
N THR A 26 -35.91 -112.22 -41.65
CA THR A 26 -37.24 -111.59 -41.70
C THR A 26 -38.25 -112.60 -42.24
N VAL A 27 -39.55 -112.34 -42.03
CA VAL A 27 -40.61 -113.28 -42.45
C VAL A 27 -40.52 -113.61 -43.94
N ASP A 28 -40.12 -112.63 -44.76
CA ASP A 28 -39.96 -112.82 -46.20
C ASP A 28 -38.67 -113.57 -46.57
N THR A 29 -37.54 -113.33 -45.90
CA THR A 29 -36.29 -114.07 -46.19
C THR A 29 -36.36 -115.53 -45.77
N VAL A 30 -36.99 -115.80 -44.61
CA VAL A 30 -37.22 -117.17 -44.11
C VAL A 30 -38.19 -117.92 -45.03
N ARG A 31 -39.23 -117.25 -45.54
CA ARG A 31 -40.15 -117.85 -46.52
C ARG A 31 -39.46 -118.22 -47.84
N VAL A 32 -38.53 -117.38 -48.31
CA VAL A 32 -37.72 -117.69 -49.51
C VAL A 32 -36.79 -118.87 -49.24
N ALA A 33 -36.12 -118.92 -48.08
CA ALA A 33 -35.27 -120.03 -47.68
C ALA A 33 -36.03 -121.36 -47.52
N LEU A 34 -37.33 -121.31 -47.19
CA LEU A 34 -38.25 -122.45 -47.14
C LEU A 34 -38.87 -122.81 -48.50
N GLY A 35 -38.38 -122.26 -49.60
CA GLY A 35 -38.86 -122.58 -50.96
C GLY A 35 -40.19 -121.93 -51.32
N GLY A 36 -40.56 -120.80 -50.69
CA GLY A 36 -41.82 -120.09 -50.95
C GLY A 36 -43.05 -120.69 -50.27
N THR A 37 -42.85 -121.71 -49.44
CA THR A 37 -43.93 -122.39 -48.71
C THR A 37 -44.22 -121.67 -47.39
N GLY A 38 -45.51 -121.52 -47.07
CA GLY A 38 -45.98 -120.99 -45.78
C GLY A 38 -46.58 -119.60 -45.86
N SER A 39 -47.75 -119.43 -45.27
CA SER A 39 -48.35 -118.12 -45.10
C SER A 39 -47.54 -117.28 -44.12
N LYS A 40 -47.41 -115.98 -44.41
CA LYS A 40 -46.73 -115.00 -43.54
C LYS A 40 -47.31 -115.04 -42.11
N SER A 41 -48.61 -115.30 -41.96
CA SER A 41 -49.31 -115.46 -40.68
C SER A 41 -48.87 -116.68 -39.86
N THR A 42 -48.33 -117.72 -40.49
CA THR A 42 -47.85 -118.94 -39.81
C THR A 42 -46.35 -118.85 -39.51
N ILE A 43 -45.57 -118.26 -40.41
CA ILE A 43 -44.13 -118.05 -40.23
C ILE A 43 -43.84 -116.97 -39.19
N ALA A 44 -44.65 -115.89 -39.13
CA ALA A 44 -44.44 -114.79 -38.20
C ALA A 44 -44.40 -115.18 -36.71
N PRO A 45 -45.36 -115.96 -36.16
CA PRO A 45 -45.30 -116.38 -34.76
C PRO A 45 -44.13 -117.33 -34.48
N MET A 46 -43.82 -118.26 -35.41
CA MET A 46 -42.70 -119.20 -35.28
C MET A 46 -41.34 -118.48 -35.35
N LEU A 47 -41.18 -117.51 -36.25
CA LEU A 47 -39.97 -116.69 -36.34
C LEU A 47 -39.81 -115.77 -35.13
N LYS A 48 -40.92 -115.24 -34.59
CA LYS A 48 -40.90 -114.45 -33.35
C LYS A 48 -40.43 -115.29 -32.17
N GLN A 49 -40.92 -116.52 -32.05
CA GLN A 49 -40.49 -117.46 -31.01
C GLN A 49 -38.99 -117.81 -31.16
N TRP A 50 -38.54 -118.12 -32.37
CA TRP A 50 -37.12 -118.42 -32.62
C TRP A 50 -36.20 -117.22 -32.33
N LYS A 51 -36.61 -115.99 -32.72
CA LYS A 51 -35.86 -114.77 -32.43
C LYS A 51 -35.71 -114.52 -30.93
N ALA A 52 -36.77 -114.73 -30.15
CA ALA A 52 -36.71 -114.60 -28.70
C ALA A 52 -35.77 -115.63 -28.06
N GLU A 53 -35.72 -116.85 -28.60
CA GLU A 53 -34.81 -117.92 -28.14
C GLU A 53 -33.33 -117.67 -28.54
N HIS A 54 -33.06 -116.85 -29.58
CA HIS A 54 -31.71 -116.61 -30.15
C HIS A 54 -31.32 -115.12 -30.21
N GLU A 55 -31.86 -114.29 -29.30
CA GLU A 55 -31.67 -112.84 -29.26
C GLU A 55 -30.19 -112.39 -29.27
N GLY A 56 -29.28 -113.19 -28.69
CA GLY A 56 -27.84 -112.91 -28.68
C GLY A 56 -27.14 -113.04 -30.05
N GLN A 57 -27.61 -113.91 -30.94
CA GLN A 57 -26.99 -114.12 -32.27
C GLN A 57 -27.46 -113.10 -33.32
N VAL A 58 -28.68 -112.56 -33.16
CA VAL A 58 -29.25 -111.61 -34.12
C VAL A 58 -28.63 -110.21 -33.98
N VAL A 59 -28.16 -109.84 -32.79
CA VAL A 59 -27.46 -108.56 -32.55
C VAL A 59 -26.05 -108.56 -33.15
N ALA A 60 -25.37 -109.72 -33.16
CA ALA A 60 -24.06 -109.87 -33.81
C ALA A 60 -24.14 -109.79 -35.35
N ALA A 61 -25.23 -110.28 -35.95
CA ALA A 61 -25.43 -110.28 -37.40
C ALA A 61 -25.84 -108.91 -37.98
N SER A 62 -26.47 -108.02 -37.19
CA SER A 62 -26.99 -106.74 -37.72
C SER A 62 -25.94 -105.65 -37.86
N THR A 63 -24.79 -105.77 -37.18
CA THR A 63 -23.77 -104.70 -37.14
C THR A 63 -22.47 -105.09 -37.83
N GLY A 64 -22.28 -106.37 -38.20
CA GLY A 64 -21.11 -106.86 -38.93
C GLY A 64 -19.76 -106.73 -38.17
N LEU A 65 -19.78 -106.22 -36.95
CA LEU A 65 -18.63 -106.10 -36.07
C LEU A 65 -18.81 -106.99 -34.82
N PRO A 66 -17.73 -107.66 -34.36
CA PRO A 66 -17.74 -108.38 -33.10
C PRO A 66 -18.16 -107.46 -31.94
N ALA A 67 -19.01 -107.94 -31.05
CA ALA A 67 -19.48 -107.18 -29.89
C ALA A 67 -18.33 -106.58 -29.05
N ASP A 68 -17.25 -107.35 -28.90
CA ASP A 68 -16.03 -106.95 -28.18
C ASP A 68 -15.35 -105.68 -28.77
N LEU A 69 -15.41 -105.51 -30.10
CA LEU A 69 -14.84 -104.34 -30.78
C LEU A 69 -15.69 -103.08 -30.56
N LEU A 70 -17.01 -103.22 -30.58
CA LEU A 70 -17.93 -102.12 -30.26
C LEU A 70 -17.80 -101.66 -28.81
N GLU A 71 -17.59 -102.60 -27.89
CA GLU A 71 -17.36 -102.29 -26.47
C GLU A 71 -16.01 -101.60 -26.25
N ALA A 72 -14.95 -102.07 -26.91
CA ALA A 72 -13.63 -101.43 -26.87
C ALA A 72 -13.66 -100.00 -27.44
N VAL A 73 -14.32 -99.77 -28.58
CA VAL A 73 -14.45 -98.43 -29.17
C VAL A 73 -15.28 -97.50 -28.26
N ARG A 74 -16.34 -98.01 -27.65
CA ARG A 74 -17.16 -97.24 -26.69
C ARG A 74 -16.35 -96.87 -25.44
N ALA A 75 -15.54 -97.78 -24.92
CA ALA A 75 -14.66 -97.52 -23.79
C ALA A 75 -13.57 -96.48 -24.13
N VAL A 76 -13.01 -96.53 -25.34
CA VAL A 76 -12.06 -95.51 -25.83
C VAL A 76 -12.73 -94.16 -25.96
N HIS A 77 -13.94 -94.10 -26.54
CA HIS A 77 -14.70 -92.87 -26.67
C HIS A 77 -15.02 -92.25 -25.30
N GLN A 78 -15.52 -93.04 -24.35
CA GLN A 78 -15.79 -92.58 -22.98
C GLN A 78 -14.53 -92.07 -22.27
N ARG A 79 -13.39 -92.74 -22.46
CA ARG A 79 -12.10 -92.26 -21.92
C ARG A 79 -11.65 -90.96 -22.58
N LEU A 80 -11.86 -90.81 -23.89
CA LEU A 80 -11.54 -89.58 -24.61
C LEU A 80 -12.44 -88.43 -24.18
N GLU A 81 -13.75 -88.66 -24.04
CA GLU A 81 -14.69 -87.68 -23.50
C GLU A 81 -14.32 -87.27 -22.07
N ALA A 82 -14.03 -88.23 -21.20
CA ALA A 82 -13.59 -87.93 -19.83
C ALA A 82 -12.28 -87.11 -19.82
N ALA A 83 -11.30 -87.47 -20.65
CA ALA A 83 -10.05 -86.72 -20.77
C ALA A 83 -10.27 -85.30 -21.33
N ALA A 84 -11.14 -85.13 -22.32
CA ALA A 84 -11.51 -83.83 -22.88
C ALA A 84 -12.25 -82.97 -21.85
N GLN A 85 -13.16 -83.56 -21.08
CA GLN A 85 -13.88 -82.88 -20.00
C GLN A 85 -12.90 -82.37 -18.94
N VAL A 86 -11.94 -83.20 -18.52
CA VAL A 86 -10.88 -82.80 -17.57
C VAL A 86 -10.05 -81.64 -18.11
N GLN A 87 -9.66 -81.66 -19.39
CA GLN A 87 -8.92 -80.56 -20.00
C GLN A 87 -9.75 -79.26 -20.04
N VAL A 88 -11.04 -79.35 -20.38
CA VAL A 88 -11.94 -78.19 -20.39
C VAL A 88 -12.07 -77.60 -18.99
N GLU A 89 -12.25 -78.42 -17.96
CA GLU A 89 -12.32 -77.95 -16.57
C GLU A 89 -11.00 -77.33 -16.10
N GLN A 90 -9.85 -77.90 -16.49
CA GLN A 90 -8.53 -77.31 -16.20
C GLN A 90 -8.36 -75.93 -16.88
N LEU A 91 -8.74 -75.81 -18.16
CA LEU A 91 -8.68 -74.53 -18.87
C LEU A 91 -9.65 -73.51 -18.28
N ARG A 92 -10.86 -73.91 -17.88
CA ARG A 92 -11.82 -73.04 -17.19
C ARG A 92 -11.29 -72.55 -15.86
N ALA A 93 -10.71 -73.44 -15.05
CA ALA A 93 -10.10 -73.08 -13.76
C ALA A 93 -8.93 -72.11 -13.96
N ALA A 94 -8.02 -72.39 -14.90
CA ALA A 94 -6.90 -71.51 -15.22
C ALA A 94 -7.37 -70.14 -15.74
N HIS A 95 -8.41 -70.12 -16.59
CA HIS A 95 -8.98 -68.88 -17.10
C HIS A 95 -9.65 -68.04 -16.00
N GLU A 96 -10.44 -68.67 -15.12
CA GLU A 96 -11.08 -67.96 -14.02
C GLU A 96 -10.05 -67.42 -13.03
N GLN A 97 -8.98 -68.18 -12.75
CA GLN A 97 -7.87 -67.70 -11.94
C GLN A 97 -7.19 -66.48 -12.59
N ALA A 98 -6.85 -66.55 -13.89
CA ALA A 98 -6.27 -65.43 -14.61
C ALA A 98 -7.20 -64.20 -14.63
N ARG A 99 -8.52 -64.42 -14.73
CA ARG A 99 -9.52 -63.34 -14.69
C ARG A 99 -9.59 -62.68 -13.32
N GLN A 100 -9.52 -63.47 -12.24
CA GLN A 100 -9.48 -62.96 -10.87
C GLN A 100 -8.20 -62.17 -10.60
N GLU A 101 -7.04 -62.68 -11.02
CA GLU A 101 -5.77 -61.97 -10.90
C GLU A 101 -5.77 -60.65 -11.69
N ALA A 102 -6.32 -60.64 -12.92
CA ALA A 102 -6.45 -59.44 -13.72
C ALA A 102 -7.41 -58.42 -13.07
N ALA A 103 -8.54 -58.88 -12.53
CA ALA A 103 -9.48 -58.02 -11.82
C ALA A 103 -8.87 -57.41 -10.55
N GLN A 104 -8.10 -58.19 -9.77
CA GLN A 104 -7.39 -57.70 -8.60
C GLN A 104 -6.34 -56.64 -8.97
N LYS A 105 -5.57 -56.87 -10.04
CA LYS A 105 -4.60 -55.89 -10.56
C LYS A 105 -5.30 -54.61 -11.00
N LEU A 106 -6.40 -54.72 -11.74
CA LEU A 106 -7.17 -53.56 -12.20
C LEU A 106 -7.71 -52.74 -11.02
N GLU A 107 -8.24 -53.39 -9.98
CA GLU A 107 -8.69 -52.71 -8.77
C GLU A 107 -7.55 -52.04 -8.00
N ALA A 108 -6.37 -52.69 -7.92
CA ALA A 108 -5.19 -52.11 -7.30
C ALA A 108 -4.70 -50.85 -8.05
N GLU A 109 -4.65 -50.89 -9.39
CA GLU A 109 -4.30 -49.74 -10.23
C GLU A 109 -5.35 -48.63 -10.11
N HIS A 110 -6.64 -48.96 -10.05
CA HIS A 110 -7.68 -47.97 -9.82
C HIS A 110 -7.58 -47.34 -8.43
N ALA A 111 -7.25 -48.11 -7.39
CA ALA A 111 -7.00 -47.59 -6.05
C ALA A 111 -5.78 -46.65 -6.02
N ALA A 112 -4.68 -47.06 -6.62
CA ALA A 112 -3.48 -46.23 -6.76
C ALA A 112 -3.76 -44.94 -7.54
N GLY A 113 -4.52 -45.02 -8.64
CA GLY A 113 -4.93 -43.86 -9.43
C GLY A 113 -5.84 -42.90 -8.65
N ARG A 114 -6.74 -43.41 -7.80
CA ARG A 114 -7.56 -42.58 -6.90
C ARG A 114 -6.69 -41.87 -5.85
N GLN A 115 -5.74 -42.59 -5.26
CA GLN A 115 -4.84 -42.02 -4.26
C GLN A 115 -3.97 -40.90 -4.88
N LEU A 116 -3.35 -41.16 -6.03
CA LEU A 116 -2.53 -40.17 -6.72
C LEU A 116 -3.31 -38.91 -7.11
N ARG A 117 -4.59 -39.07 -7.52
CA ARG A 117 -5.47 -37.93 -7.80
C ARG A 117 -5.77 -37.13 -6.53
N ALA A 118 -6.07 -37.79 -5.42
CA ALA A 118 -6.31 -37.12 -4.15
C ALA A 118 -5.06 -36.36 -3.66
N GLU A 119 -3.87 -36.95 -3.78
CA GLU A 119 -2.60 -36.30 -3.46
C GLU A 119 -2.35 -35.10 -4.38
N HIS A 120 -2.60 -35.23 -5.68
CA HIS A 120 -2.47 -34.13 -6.63
C HIS A 120 -3.44 -32.98 -6.34
N GLU A 121 -4.70 -33.29 -6.01
CA GLU A 121 -5.69 -32.29 -5.61
C GLU A 121 -5.29 -31.58 -4.32
N ALA A 122 -4.81 -32.33 -3.31
CA ALA A 122 -4.27 -31.76 -2.07
C ALA A 122 -3.10 -30.80 -2.37
N MET A 123 -2.10 -31.25 -3.12
CA MET A 123 -0.96 -30.41 -3.52
C MET A 123 -1.37 -29.19 -4.35
N ALA A 124 -2.36 -29.33 -5.24
CA ALA A 124 -2.87 -28.22 -6.04
C ALA A 124 -3.58 -27.17 -5.16
N THR A 125 -4.34 -27.62 -4.15
CA THR A 125 -4.99 -26.72 -3.19
C THR A 125 -3.97 -26.01 -2.29
N GLU A 126 -2.96 -26.72 -1.78
CA GLU A 126 -1.85 -26.11 -1.02
C GLU A 126 -1.09 -25.08 -1.86
N LEU A 127 -0.79 -25.40 -3.13
CA LEU A 127 -0.13 -24.47 -4.04
C LEU A 127 -0.98 -23.22 -4.30
N ALA A 128 -2.30 -23.38 -4.44
CA ALA A 128 -3.22 -22.26 -4.62
C ALA A 128 -3.26 -21.37 -3.37
N GLN A 129 -3.31 -21.95 -2.17
CA GLN A 129 -3.26 -21.24 -0.90
C GLN A 129 -1.94 -20.49 -0.72
N ALA A 130 -0.80 -21.14 -1.01
CA ALA A 130 0.51 -20.52 -0.92
C ALA A 130 0.65 -19.34 -1.89
N LYS A 131 0.12 -19.46 -3.13
CA LYS A 131 0.09 -18.36 -4.10
C LYS A 131 -0.79 -17.20 -3.62
N ALA A 132 -1.95 -17.48 -3.03
CA ALA A 132 -2.83 -16.45 -2.48
C ALA A 132 -2.18 -15.71 -1.30
N ALA A 133 -1.56 -16.44 -0.37
CA ALA A 133 -0.81 -15.85 0.74
C ALA A 133 0.36 -14.98 0.24
N LEU A 134 1.11 -15.45 -0.75
CA LEU A 134 2.21 -14.69 -1.34
C LEU A 134 1.72 -13.42 -2.05
N ALA A 135 0.55 -13.45 -2.68
CA ALA A 135 -0.05 -12.27 -3.29
C ALA A 135 -0.43 -11.22 -2.23
N LEU A 136 -1.07 -11.66 -1.14
CA LEU A 136 -1.42 -10.78 -0.02
C LEU A 136 -0.19 -10.12 0.60
N GLU A 137 0.85 -10.91 0.91
CA GLU A 137 2.11 -10.40 1.47
C GLU A 137 2.80 -9.40 0.52
N ARG A 138 2.70 -9.61 -0.80
CA ARG A 138 3.24 -8.66 -1.79
C ARG A 138 2.47 -7.35 -1.78
N ASP A 139 1.14 -7.40 -1.70
CA ASP A 139 0.30 -6.21 -1.65
C ASP A 139 0.55 -5.43 -0.35
N GLU A 140 0.60 -6.10 0.80
CA GLU A 140 0.95 -5.49 2.09
C GLU A 140 2.34 -4.84 2.06
N ARG A 141 3.33 -5.54 1.50
CA ARG A 141 4.68 -5.00 1.35
C ARG A 141 4.73 -3.80 0.42
N GLN A 142 3.94 -3.79 -0.66
CA GLN A 142 3.84 -2.66 -1.57
C GLN A 142 3.19 -1.46 -0.88
N HIS A 143 2.10 -1.66 -0.14
CA HIS A 143 1.46 -0.62 0.66
C HIS A 143 2.40 -0.05 1.73
N ALA A 144 3.15 -0.91 2.42
CA ALA A 144 4.16 -0.48 3.38
C ALA A 144 5.28 0.32 2.70
N ALA A 145 5.77 -0.12 1.54
CA ALA A 145 6.82 0.58 0.79
C ALA A 145 6.37 1.99 0.36
N VAL A 146 5.15 2.14 -0.14
CA VAL A 146 4.56 3.45 -0.49
C VAL A 146 4.44 4.34 0.74
N THR A 147 3.99 3.78 1.87
CA THR A 147 3.86 4.52 3.13
C THR A 147 5.21 5.00 3.64
N ILE A 148 6.24 4.14 3.60
CA ILE A 148 7.61 4.49 3.97
C ILE A 148 8.15 5.59 3.06
N ALA A 149 7.92 5.51 1.75
CA ALA A 149 8.35 6.54 0.81
C ALA A 149 7.66 7.88 1.09
N ALA A 150 6.36 7.88 1.37
CA ALA A 150 5.61 9.09 1.72
C ALA A 150 6.11 9.71 3.04
N LEU A 151 6.38 8.89 4.06
CA LEU A 151 6.93 9.36 5.33
C LEU A 151 8.34 9.93 5.18
N ARG A 152 9.19 9.31 4.35
CA ARG A 152 10.53 9.83 4.02
C ARG A 152 10.44 11.19 3.32
N ALA A 153 9.64 11.30 2.27
CA ALA A 153 9.44 12.58 1.57
C ALA A 153 8.93 13.69 2.51
N LYS A 154 8.03 13.34 3.44
CA LYS A 154 7.55 14.29 4.46
C LYS A 154 8.67 14.69 5.43
N SER A 155 9.48 13.73 5.88
CA SER A 155 10.63 13.98 6.76
C SER A 155 11.64 14.90 6.08
N ASP A 156 11.99 14.60 4.83
CA ASP A 156 12.93 15.41 4.04
C ASP A 156 12.40 16.83 3.84
N GLY A 157 11.12 16.98 3.51
CA GLY A 157 10.47 18.28 3.39
C GLY A 157 10.43 19.08 4.70
N LEU A 158 10.27 18.41 5.85
CA LEU A 158 10.35 19.07 7.16
C LEU A 158 11.78 19.49 7.50
N THR A 159 12.77 18.64 7.22
CA THR A 159 14.19 18.95 7.42
C THR A 159 14.62 20.15 6.58
N GLN A 160 14.19 20.22 5.32
CA GLN A 160 14.48 21.37 4.45
C GLN A 160 13.85 22.65 5.00
N ARG A 161 12.58 22.62 5.42
CA ARG A 161 11.94 23.79 6.04
C ARG A 161 12.63 24.22 7.33
N LEU A 162 13.14 23.27 8.12
CA LEU A 162 13.91 23.60 9.32
C LEU A 162 15.24 24.27 8.97
N ALA A 163 15.91 23.82 7.90
CA ALA A 163 17.12 24.46 7.40
C ALA A 163 16.83 25.90 6.91
N ASP A 164 15.81 26.08 6.05
CA ASP A 164 15.40 27.39 5.55
C ASP A 164 15.09 28.36 6.70
N ARG A 165 14.38 27.89 7.74
CA ARG A 165 14.09 28.68 8.94
C ARG A 165 15.32 28.97 9.79
N GLY A 166 16.29 28.05 9.81
CA GLY A 166 17.60 28.28 10.41
C GLY A 166 18.33 29.43 9.72
N ASP A 167 18.32 29.45 8.39
CA ASP A 167 18.94 30.50 7.57
C ASP A 167 18.20 31.85 7.73
N ASP A 168 16.87 31.84 7.80
CA ASP A 168 16.09 33.06 8.09
C ASP A 168 16.48 33.65 9.47
N VAL A 169 16.65 32.81 10.49
CA VAL A 169 17.02 33.24 11.84
C VAL A 169 18.42 33.84 11.85
N THR A 170 19.39 33.24 11.15
CA THR A 170 20.75 33.79 11.06
C THR A 170 20.75 35.12 10.30
N LEU A 171 20.03 35.20 9.18
CA LEU A 171 19.87 36.46 8.42
C LEU A 171 19.27 37.58 9.27
N LEU A 172 18.20 37.29 10.00
CA LEU A 172 17.56 38.27 10.89
C LEU A 172 18.49 38.69 12.05
N ALA A 173 19.27 37.75 12.60
CA ALA A 173 20.26 38.05 13.62
C ALA A 173 21.36 38.99 13.08
N ASP A 174 21.83 38.76 11.86
CA ASP A 174 22.82 39.61 11.19
C ASP A 174 22.27 41.00 10.88
N GLN A 175 21.02 41.10 10.40
CA GLN A 175 20.34 42.37 10.19
C GLN A 175 20.18 43.15 11.49
N LEU A 176 19.80 42.48 12.59
CA LEU A 176 19.71 43.09 13.91
C LEU A 176 21.08 43.59 14.38
N ALA A 177 22.14 42.80 14.19
CA ALA A 177 23.50 43.19 14.55
C ALA A 177 23.97 44.40 13.72
N GLN A 178 23.67 44.42 12.42
CA GLN A 178 23.97 45.55 11.55
C GLN A 178 23.22 46.82 12.00
N ALA A 179 21.92 46.73 12.28
CA ALA A 179 21.13 47.85 12.76
C ALA A 179 21.70 48.41 14.07
N ARG A 180 22.10 47.54 15.01
CA ARG A 180 22.77 47.94 16.26
C ARG A 180 24.07 48.70 15.99
N ARG A 181 24.96 48.19 15.12
CA ARG A 181 26.19 48.90 14.74
C ARG A 181 25.93 50.24 14.08
N GLN A 182 24.90 50.33 13.23
CA GLN A 182 24.49 51.59 12.59
C GLN A 182 23.99 52.61 13.63
N PHE A 183 23.22 52.16 14.63
CA PHE A 183 22.78 53.03 15.72
C PHE A 183 23.94 53.50 16.60
N GLU A 184 24.88 52.61 16.95
CA GLU A 184 26.08 52.98 17.70
C GLU A 184 26.90 54.04 16.95
N HIS A 185 27.11 53.84 15.65
CA HIS A 185 27.80 54.82 14.81
C HIS A 185 27.05 56.16 14.75
N PHE A 186 25.73 56.15 14.62
CA PHE A 186 24.92 57.37 14.64
C PHE A 186 25.04 58.11 15.98
N LEU A 187 25.01 57.38 17.10
CA LEU A 187 25.18 57.97 18.44
C LEU A 187 26.56 58.59 18.62
N GLU A 188 27.61 57.91 18.15
CA GLU A 188 28.99 58.43 18.15
C GLU A 188 29.10 59.70 17.29
N LYS A 189 28.62 59.67 16.05
CA LYS A 189 28.61 60.84 15.16
C LYS A 189 27.80 62.00 15.71
N ALA A 190 26.66 61.74 16.34
CA ALA A 190 25.87 62.77 17.01
C ALA A 190 26.59 63.36 18.23
N ALA A 191 27.38 62.56 18.97
CA ALA A 191 28.20 63.04 20.07
C ALA A 191 29.38 63.89 19.58
N GLU A 192 30.11 63.43 18.56
CA GLU A 192 31.20 64.17 17.91
C GLU A 192 30.71 65.52 17.37
N GLN A 193 29.56 65.54 16.68
CA GLN A 193 28.98 66.77 16.13
C GLN A 193 28.66 67.77 17.25
N ARG A 194 28.01 67.34 18.33
CA ARG A 194 27.71 68.20 19.48
C ARG A 194 28.99 68.72 20.15
N GLN A 195 30.04 67.90 20.22
CA GLN A 195 31.34 68.32 20.75
C GLN A 195 31.97 69.39 19.86
N SER A 196 31.95 69.22 18.54
CA SER A 196 32.44 70.22 17.58
C SER A 196 31.65 71.53 17.65
N ASP A 197 30.32 71.46 17.73
CA ASP A 197 29.45 72.63 17.84
C ASP A 197 29.71 73.41 19.14
N ARG A 198 29.95 72.70 20.26
CA ARG A 198 30.36 73.32 21.53
C ARG A 198 31.71 74.02 21.40
N GLN A 199 32.72 73.34 20.85
CA GLN A 199 34.04 73.94 20.62
C GLN A 199 33.97 75.17 19.71
N ALA A 200 33.15 75.14 18.66
CA ALA A 200 32.93 76.28 17.78
C ALA A 200 32.21 77.44 18.50
N ALA A 201 31.23 77.14 19.36
CA ALA A 201 30.57 78.14 20.20
C ALA A 201 31.54 78.77 21.20
N ASP A 202 32.35 77.96 21.89
CA ASP A 202 33.37 78.42 22.84
C ASP A 202 34.41 79.28 22.14
N ALA A 203 34.86 78.90 20.93
CA ALA A 203 35.79 79.70 20.13
C ALA A 203 35.19 81.06 19.72
N ARG A 204 33.90 81.09 19.36
CA ARG A 204 33.18 82.35 19.06
C ARG A 204 33.06 83.23 20.32
N ILE A 205 32.72 82.65 21.47
CA ILE A 205 32.65 83.36 22.75
C ILE A 205 34.02 83.96 23.09
N ALA A 206 35.09 83.16 23.03
CA ALA A 206 36.46 83.64 23.26
C ALA A 206 36.90 84.71 22.26
N GLY A 207 36.41 84.66 21.01
CA GLY A 207 36.57 85.73 20.02
C GLY A 207 35.90 87.03 20.48
N LEU A 208 34.61 86.97 20.81
CA LEU A 208 33.83 88.12 21.30
C LEU A 208 34.39 88.69 22.61
N GLU A 209 34.88 87.85 23.53
CA GLU A 209 35.52 88.30 24.76
C GLU A 209 36.81 89.08 24.49
N ARG A 210 37.63 88.63 23.52
CA ARG A 210 38.81 89.38 23.07
C ARG A 210 38.41 90.72 22.45
N GLU A 211 37.41 90.74 21.57
CA GLU A 211 36.90 91.98 20.97
C GLU A 211 36.37 92.94 22.04
N LEU A 212 35.56 92.47 23.00
CA LEU A 212 35.10 93.27 24.14
C LEU A 212 36.28 93.76 24.99
N GLY A 213 37.31 92.94 25.19
CA GLY A 213 38.55 93.33 25.84
C GLY A 213 39.24 94.49 25.11
N THR A 214 39.40 94.38 23.79
CA THR A 214 39.99 95.45 22.97
C THR A 214 39.15 96.73 22.99
N ALA A 215 37.81 96.63 22.87
CA ALA A 215 36.91 97.77 22.94
C ALA A 215 36.94 98.46 24.32
N ARG A 216 37.03 97.69 25.41
CA ARG A 216 37.26 98.23 26.76
C ARG A 216 38.60 98.95 26.86
N GLY A 217 39.66 98.38 26.27
CA GLY A 217 40.96 99.03 26.13
C GLY A 217 40.86 100.38 25.43
N TYR A 218 40.29 100.43 24.23
CA TYR A 218 40.06 101.68 23.48
C TYR A 218 39.24 102.71 24.28
N LEU A 219 38.16 102.29 24.95
CA LEU A 219 37.36 103.18 25.78
C LEU A 219 38.16 103.72 26.98
N GLN A 220 39.03 102.92 27.57
CA GLN A 220 39.90 103.34 28.66
C GLN A 220 40.95 104.35 28.18
N GLU A 221 41.61 104.07 27.05
CA GLU A 221 42.53 105.02 26.40
C GLU A 221 41.84 106.35 26.09
N HIS A 222 40.63 106.33 25.51
CA HIS A 222 39.86 107.55 25.27
C HIS A 222 39.47 108.28 26.56
N ARG A 223 39.15 107.56 27.64
CA ARG A 223 38.87 108.16 28.95
C ARG A 223 40.11 108.82 29.55
N GLU A 224 41.27 108.17 29.44
CA GLU A 224 42.56 108.72 29.88
C GLU A 224 42.93 109.95 29.05
N ALA A 225 42.73 109.92 27.74
CA ALA A 225 42.90 111.08 26.86
C ALA A 225 41.96 112.24 27.23
N LEU A 226 40.66 111.96 27.51
CA LEU A 226 39.72 112.97 28.00
C LEU A 226 40.10 113.51 29.39
N ALA A 227 40.66 112.69 30.27
CA ALA A 227 41.15 113.11 31.57
C ALA A 227 42.39 114.00 31.45
N ALA A 228 43.31 113.68 30.54
CA ALA A 228 44.46 114.53 30.21
C ALA A 228 43.99 115.90 29.67
N LEU A 229 43.08 115.91 28.70
CA LEU A 229 42.47 117.14 28.16
C LEU A 229 41.69 117.94 29.21
N ARG A 230 41.01 117.29 30.16
CA ARG A 230 40.38 117.98 31.31
C ARG A 230 41.42 118.54 32.28
N GLY A 231 42.54 117.86 32.48
CA GLY A 231 43.69 118.36 33.23
C GLY A 231 44.27 119.62 32.59
N GLU A 232 44.46 119.60 31.27
CA GLU A 232 44.90 120.75 30.46
C GLU A 232 43.88 121.90 30.48
N ASN A 233 42.58 121.61 30.37
CA ASN A 233 41.52 122.63 30.49
C ASN A 233 41.36 123.18 31.92
N CYS A 234 41.61 122.39 32.95
CA CYS A 234 41.69 122.88 34.33
C CYS A 234 42.94 123.74 34.54
N ALA A 235 44.04 123.47 33.84
CA ALA A 235 45.21 124.34 33.83
C ALA A 235 44.93 125.67 33.10
N SER A 236 44.15 125.65 32.01
CA SER A 236 43.73 126.87 31.30
C SER A 236 42.67 127.68 32.08
N PHE A 237 41.71 127.03 32.76
CA PHE A 237 40.70 127.71 33.58
C PHE A 237 41.28 128.30 34.89
N ARG A 238 42.41 127.78 35.38
CA ARG A 238 43.12 128.37 36.53
C ARG A 238 43.79 129.71 36.21
N LEU A 239 43.91 130.07 34.93
CA LEU A 239 44.49 131.34 34.45
C LEU A 239 43.46 132.42 34.09
N ALA A 240 42.15 132.13 34.19
CA ALA A 240 41.09 133.11 33.94
C ALA A 240 40.18 133.28 35.17
N ARG A 241 40.56 134.20 36.07
CA ARG A 241 39.71 134.68 37.17
C ARG A 241 39.34 136.14 36.92
N PRO A 242 38.05 136.51 37.06
CA PRO A 242 37.74 137.77 37.71
C PRO A 242 36.83 137.56 38.92
N ALA A 243 36.90 138.57 39.78
CA ALA A 243 36.43 138.58 41.14
C ALA A 243 34.95 138.97 41.26
N GLY A 244 34.26 138.35 42.21
CA GLY A 244 33.22 139.00 43.01
C GLY A 244 31.77 138.88 42.53
N MET A 245 31.04 137.90 43.07
CA MET A 245 29.74 138.16 43.72
C MET A 245 29.36 137.01 44.65
N ARG A 246 29.16 137.34 45.93
CA ARG A 246 28.53 136.47 46.94
C ARG A 246 27.02 136.52 46.72
N PHE A 247 26.33 135.39 46.88
CA PHE A 247 25.23 135.24 47.86
C PHE A 247 24.79 133.76 47.98
N LEU A 248 24.95 133.23 49.19
CA LEU A 248 24.18 132.24 49.95
C LEU A 248 23.47 131.11 49.18
N THR A 249 23.96 129.87 49.23
CA THR A 249 23.53 128.84 50.20
C THR A 249 22.05 128.92 50.60
N THR A 250 21.26 127.89 50.25
CA THR A 250 20.63 126.93 51.17
C THR A 250 19.68 126.01 50.39
N SER A 251 19.53 124.77 50.86
CA SER A 251 18.38 123.87 50.65
C SER A 251 18.53 122.77 49.61
N TRP A 252 19.27 121.74 50.04
CA TRP A 252 18.91 120.34 49.86
C TRP A 252 17.45 120.08 50.26
N SER A 253 16.66 119.45 49.38
CA SER A 253 15.95 118.19 49.64
C SER A 253 14.71 118.00 48.75
N LYS A 254 14.46 116.73 48.43
CA LYS A 254 13.20 116.14 47.90
C LYS A 254 12.86 116.41 46.43
N ARG A 255 13.38 115.53 45.56
CA ARG A 255 12.64 115.01 44.39
C ARG A 255 13.15 113.61 44.02
N PHE A 256 12.90 112.66 44.92
CA PHE A 256 12.77 111.25 44.58
C PHE A 256 11.28 110.93 44.58
N PHE A 257 10.74 110.55 43.42
CA PHE A 257 9.73 109.49 43.20
C PHE A 257 9.05 109.68 41.83
N ASN A 258 9.61 109.13 40.74
CA ASN A 258 8.80 108.58 39.65
C ASN A 258 9.64 107.74 38.67
N ALA A 259 9.65 106.43 38.86
CA ALA A 259 10.08 105.46 37.84
C ALA A 259 9.57 104.06 38.25
N GLY A 260 8.26 103.85 38.13
CA GLY A 260 7.61 102.58 38.45
C GLY A 260 7.05 101.91 37.20
N ARG A 261 7.81 100.93 36.68
CA ARG A 261 7.36 99.76 35.91
C ARG A 261 6.45 99.98 34.70
N SER A 262 7.04 99.92 33.51
CA SER A 262 6.41 99.29 32.34
C SER A 262 7.28 98.11 31.89
N LEU A 263 6.62 97.09 31.32
CA LEU A 263 7.18 95.88 30.71
C LEU A 263 7.67 94.77 31.66
N ARG A 264 6.72 93.96 32.14
CA ARG A 264 6.88 92.50 32.19
C ARG A 264 5.52 91.79 32.34
N ALA A 265 5.43 90.62 31.70
CA ALA A 265 4.38 89.59 31.76
C ALA A 265 3.19 89.71 30.79
N ALA A 266 3.47 89.49 29.49
CA ALA A 266 2.56 88.76 28.62
C ALA A 266 3.07 87.30 28.54
N THR A 267 2.65 86.48 29.50
CA THR A 267 2.77 85.02 29.42
C THR A 267 1.46 84.45 29.93
N THR A 268 0.67 84.02 28.96
CA THR A 268 -0.67 83.49 29.01
C THR A 268 -0.77 82.32 29.97
N ILE A 269 -1.65 82.46 30.96
CA ILE A 269 -2.09 81.41 31.89
C ILE A 269 -2.79 80.23 31.14
N GLN A 270 -3.10 80.38 29.85
CA GLN A 270 -3.65 79.30 29.01
C GLN A 270 -2.62 78.24 28.56
N GLY A 271 -1.31 78.49 28.63
CA GLY A 271 -0.29 77.50 28.22
C GLY A 271 -0.03 76.40 29.24
N VAL A 272 -0.25 76.69 30.54
CA VAL A 272 0.03 75.74 31.64
C VAL A 272 -1.14 74.78 31.86
N GLU A 273 -2.39 75.19 31.56
CA GLU A 273 -3.56 74.30 31.59
C GLU A 273 -3.56 73.26 30.46
N HIS A 274 -3.00 73.59 29.29
CA HIS A 274 -2.92 72.65 28.16
C HIS A 274 -1.86 71.56 28.37
N MET A 275 -0.73 71.89 29.00
CA MET A 275 0.28 70.91 29.39
C MET A 275 -0.19 69.95 30.50
N HIS A 276 -1.09 70.40 31.38
CA HIS A 276 -1.62 69.56 32.45
C HIS A 276 -2.65 68.52 31.99
N ARG A 277 -3.24 68.71 30.80
CA ARG A 277 -4.25 67.81 30.22
C ARG A 277 -3.64 66.69 29.36
N VAL A 278 -2.47 66.92 28.75
CA VAL A 278 -1.71 65.89 27.99
C VAL A 278 -1.02 64.88 28.93
N ARG A 279 -0.71 65.26 30.17
CA ARG A 279 -0.04 64.40 31.17
C ARG A 279 -0.92 63.29 31.78
N LYS A 280 -2.21 63.19 31.40
CA LYS A 280 -3.18 62.25 31.98
C LYS A 280 -3.66 61.13 31.03
N GLU A 281 -3.03 60.96 29.86
CA GLU A 281 -3.21 59.81 28.95
C GLU A 281 -4.66 59.29 28.81
N GLN A 282 -5.55 60.14 28.30
CA GLN A 282 -6.85 59.71 27.77
C GLN A 282 -7.11 60.44 26.45
N PHE A 283 -6.60 59.88 25.35
CA PHE A 283 -7.08 60.19 24.01
C PHE A 283 -7.06 58.90 23.18
N ASP A 284 -8.24 58.32 22.98
CA ASP A 284 -8.46 57.22 22.06
C ASP A 284 -8.52 57.76 20.62
N LEU A 285 -7.64 57.26 19.75
CA LEU A 285 -7.51 57.68 18.34
C LEU A 285 -8.30 56.79 17.35
N CYS A 286 -9.37 56.14 17.80
CA CYS A 286 -10.05 55.12 16.98
C CYS A 286 -11.03 55.65 15.91
N ASP A 287 -11.35 56.95 15.86
CA ASP A 287 -12.39 57.46 14.93
C ASP A 287 -11.88 58.41 13.81
N LEU A 288 -10.56 58.56 13.62
CA LEU A 288 -10.03 59.35 12.50
C LEU A 288 -9.79 58.47 11.28
N ALA A 289 -10.82 58.34 10.44
CA ALA A 289 -10.74 57.72 9.11
C ALA A 289 -9.60 58.33 8.29
N THR A 290 -8.54 57.56 8.07
CA THR A 290 -7.32 57.97 7.37
C THR A 290 -7.40 57.57 5.90
N GLN A 291 -7.94 58.46 5.08
CA GLN A 291 -7.62 58.47 3.65
C GLN A 291 -7.15 59.86 3.25
N GLY A 292 -5.82 59.98 3.01
CA GLY A 292 -5.22 61.03 2.21
C GLY A 292 -5.09 62.43 2.83
N ARG A 293 -4.63 62.58 4.09
CA ARG A 293 -4.30 63.91 4.65
C ARG A 293 -2.88 63.98 5.21
N THR A 294 -2.24 65.14 5.03
CA THR A 294 -0.85 65.37 5.43
C THR A 294 -0.73 65.69 6.92
N MET A 295 0.44 65.45 7.52
CA MET A 295 0.69 65.60 8.97
C MET A 295 0.35 67.01 9.51
N LEU A 296 0.45 68.03 8.66
CA LEU A 296 0.09 69.42 8.94
C LEU A 296 -1.43 69.64 9.06
N GLU A 297 -2.25 68.92 8.30
CA GLU A 297 -3.71 69.03 8.35
C GLU A 297 -4.29 68.31 9.57
N ILE A 298 -3.64 67.24 10.02
CA ILE A 298 -3.98 66.54 11.27
C ILE A 298 -3.69 67.46 12.46
N TRP A 299 -2.54 68.13 12.46
CA TRP A 299 -2.19 69.12 13.47
C TRP A 299 -3.13 70.34 13.48
N ALA A 300 -3.57 70.81 12.31
CA ALA A 300 -4.51 71.92 12.20
C ALA A 300 -5.92 71.56 12.70
N ALA A 301 -6.35 70.31 12.60
CA ALA A 301 -7.62 69.83 13.15
C ALA A 301 -7.58 69.70 14.68
N VAL A 302 -6.45 69.24 15.24
CA VAL A 302 -6.23 69.14 16.70
C VAL A 302 -6.18 70.50 17.38
N LEU A 303 -5.71 71.54 16.68
CA LEU A 303 -5.67 72.92 17.20
C LEU A 303 -7.02 73.68 17.08
N ARG A 304 -8.00 73.16 16.33
CA ARG A 304 -9.32 73.80 16.15
C ARG A 304 -10.42 73.27 17.08
N ALA A 305 -10.24 72.09 17.67
CA ALA A 305 -11.15 71.50 18.66
C ALA A 305 -10.77 71.96 20.08
#